data_AF-A0A6B3W485-F1
#
_entry.id   AF-A0A6B3W485-F1
#
_cell.length_a   1.000
_cell.length_b   1.000
_cell.length_c   1.000
_cell.angle_alpha   90.00
_cell.angle_beta   90.00
_cell.angle_gamma   90.00
#
_symmetry.space_group_name_H-M   'P 1'
#
loop_
_entity.id
_entity.type
_entity.pdbx_description
1 polymer ?
#
loop_
_entity_poly.entity_id
_entity_poly.type
_entity_poly.pdbx_seq_one_letter_code
_entity_poly.pdbx_strand_id
1 'polypeptide(L)'
;MKAPFTMAGVLRLGLMVLLLAQLATAMAQQPLPPRGESAWPPRQHYQPEHPQHRLAWWYANESMRQVEQARDMVCGFAGQHWTLDWEVHYRWALRAAPRRAYQQVEARDRHLSTCRSRKLRDYQRSPYRRWPDRR
;
A
#
# COMPACT_ATOMS: atom_id res chain seq x y z
N MET A 1 -51.48 -5.19 48.48
CA MET A 1 -50.16 -4.54 48.61
C MET A 1 -49.48 -4.58 47.25
N LYS A 2 -49.38 -3.45 46.53
CA LYS A 2 -48.74 -3.36 45.19
C LYS A 2 -47.57 -2.37 45.30
N ALA A 3 -46.37 -2.82 44.98
CA ALA A 3 -45.16 -1.99 45.02
C ALA A 3 -45.20 -0.92 43.91
N PRO A 4 -44.76 0.33 44.18
CA PRO A 4 -44.71 1.38 43.16
C PRO A 4 -43.53 1.13 42.22
N PHE A 5 -43.82 0.98 40.93
CA PHE A 5 -42.82 1.08 39.88
C PHE A 5 -42.27 2.50 39.87
N THR A 6 -41.01 2.67 40.28
CA THR A 6 -40.35 3.98 40.27
C THR A 6 -39.85 4.30 38.85
N MET A 7 -40.30 5.43 38.29
CA MET A 7 -39.92 5.89 36.94
C MET A 7 -38.40 5.97 36.70
N ALA A 8 -37.61 6.11 37.77
CA ALA A 8 -36.15 6.12 37.71
C ALA A 8 -35.53 4.80 37.21
N GLY A 9 -36.19 3.65 37.42
CA GLY A 9 -35.70 2.34 36.95
C GLY A 9 -35.80 2.19 35.43
N VAL A 10 -36.88 2.70 34.84
CA VAL A 10 -37.12 2.64 33.38
C VAL A 10 -36.13 3.53 32.62
N LEU A 11 -35.80 4.71 33.17
CA LEU A 11 -34.85 5.64 32.55
C LEU A 11 -33.42 5.06 32.50
N ARG A 12 -32.98 4.37 33.57
CA ARG A 12 -31.65 3.76 33.63
C ARG A 12 -31.50 2.56 32.68
N LEU A 13 -32.53 1.72 32.58
CA LEU A 13 -32.56 0.63 31.61
C LEU A 13 -32.59 1.15 30.16
N GLY A 14 -33.38 2.20 29.88
CA GLY A 14 -33.39 2.84 28.57
C GLY A 14 -32.04 3.43 28.16
N LEU A 15 -31.35 4.10 29.09
CA LEU A 15 -30.01 4.66 28.85
C LEU A 15 -28.97 3.55 28.60
N MET A 16 -29.04 2.43 29.33
CA MET A 16 -28.15 1.30 29.11
C MET A 16 -28.40 0.58 27.77
N VAL A 17 -29.66 0.42 27.35
CA VAL A 17 -29.99 -0.15 26.03
C VAL A 17 -29.47 0.75 24.90
N LEU A 18 -29.59 2.07 25.05
CA LEU A 18 -29.04 3.04 24.09
C LEU A 18 -27.50 3.00 24.04
N LEU A 19 -26.82 2.94 25.19
CA LEU A 19 -25.36 2.80 25.26
C LEU A 19 -24.86 1.49 24.64
N LEU A 20 -25.56 0.38 24.87
CA LEU A 20 -25.22 -0.91 24.25
C LEU A 20 -25.47 -0.91 22.73
N ALA A 21 -26.54 -0.24 22.25
CA ALA A 21 -26.80 -0.10 20.82
C ALA A 21 -25.75 0.77 20.10
N GLN A 22 -25.18 1.78 20.77
CA GLN A 22 -24.08 2.59 20.22
C GLN A 22 -22.76 1.81 20.13
N LEU A 23 -22.48 0.90 21.07
CA LEU A 23 -21.30 0.03 20.98
C LEU A 23 -21.41 -1.00 19.85
N ALA A 24 -22.61 -1.50 19.56
CA ALA A 24 -22.82 -2.48 18.48
C ALA A 24 -22.64 -1.88 17.06
N THR A 25 -22.87 -0.58 16.87
CA THR A 25 -22.72 0.07 15.56
C THR A 25 -21.27 0.45 15.22
N ALA A 26 -20.39 0.58 16.22
CA ALA A 26 -18.98 0.88 16.00
C ALA A 26 -18.18 -0.32 15.44
N MET A 27 -18.65 -1.56 15.61
CA MET A 27 -17.91 -2.75 15.16
C MET A 27 -18.25 -3.20 13.73
N ALA A 28 -19.32 -2.68 13.13
CA ALA A 28 -19.81 -3.10 11.80
C ALA A 28 -19.28 -2.25 10.63
N GLN A 29 -18.45 -1.24 10.90
CA GLN A 29 -17.93 -0.30 9.91
C GLN A 29 -16.40 -0.30 9.84
N GLN A 30 -15.76 -1.46 9.90
CA GLN A 30 -14.43 -1.54 9.32
C GLN A 30 -14.61 -1.49 7.80
N PRO A 31 -14.15 -0.43 7.11
CA PRO A 31 -14.16 -0.46 5.66
C PRO A 31 -13.34 -1.67 5.22
N LEU A 32 -13.93 -2.49 4.34
CA LEU A 32 -13.17 -3.52 3.63
C LEU A 32 -11.93 -2.83 3.03
N PRO A 33 -10.72 -3.41 3.17
CA PRO A 33 -9.56 -2.86 2.49
C PRO A 33 -9.89 -2.78 0.99
N PRO A 34 -9.54 -1.67 0.32
CA PRO A 34 -9.86 -1.53 -1.09
C PRO A 34 -9.28 -2.72 -1.87
N ARG A 35 -10.10 -3.31 -2.75
CA ARG A 35 -9.67 -4.42 -3.61
C ARG A 35 -8.52 -3.93 -4.49
N GLY A 36 -7.29 -4.27 -4.11
CA GLY A 36 -6.07 -3.89 -4.84
C GLY A 36 -4.90 -3.46 -3.96
N GLU A 37 -5.11 -3.17 -2.68
CA GLU A 37 -4.01 -2.88 -1.76
C GLU A 37 -3.28 -4.19 -1.43
N SER A 38 -2.22 -4.42 -2.18
CA SER A 38 -1.20 -5.36 -1.78
C SER A 38 -0.56 -4.75 -0.54
N ALA A 39 -1.04 -5.11 0.66
CA ALA A 39 -0.58 -4.57 1.95
C ALA A 39 0.86 -5.04 2.24
N TRP A 40 1.79 -4.55 1.42
CA TRP A 40 3.21 -4.75 1.53
C TRP A 40 3.82 -3.61 2.37
N PRO A 41 4.76 -3.92 3.27
CA PRO A 41 5.22 -5.26 3.62
C PRO A 41 4.17 -6.09 4.40
N PRO A 42 4.15 -7.43 4.25
CA PRO A 42 3.28 -8.30 5.02
C PRO A 42 3.64 -8.15 6.49
N ARG A 43 2.61 -8.20 7.35
CA ARG A 43 2.78 -8.15 8.82
C ARG A 43 3.43 -9.42 9.40
N GLN A 44 3.86 -10.37 8.56
CA GLN A 44 4.46 -11.62 8.99
C GLN A 44 5.86 -11.44 9.57
N HIS A 45 6.19 -12.36 10.49
CA HIS A 45 7.36 -12.42 11.36
C HIS A 45 8.68 -12.69 10.62
N TYR A 46 9.09 -11.81 9.71
CA TYR A 46 10.46 -11.81 9.20
C TYR A 46 11.37 -11.27 10.30
N GLN A 47 12.02 -12.16 11.05
CA GLN A 47 13.00 -11.80 12.08
C GLN A 47 14.19 -11.10 11.40
N PRO A 48 14.37 -9.77 11.57
CA PRO A 48 15.45 -9.02 10.92
C PRO A 48 16.77 -9.13 11.70
N GLU A 49 16.97 -10.21 12.45
CA GLU A 49 18.15 -10.39 13.30
C GLU A 49 19.38 -10.68 12.44
N HIS A 50 19.22 -11.46 11.35
CA HIS A 50 20.30 -11.77 10.43
C HIS A 50 20.51 -10.66 9.37
N PRO A 51 21.76 -10.20 9.10
CA PRO A 51 22.04 -9.16 8.10
C PRO A 51 21.43 -9.44 6.71
N GLN A 52 21.45 -10.70 6.26
CA GLN A 52 20.85 -11.09 4.98
C GLN A 52 19.34 -10.88 4.96
N HIS A 53 18.63 -11.15 6.06
CA HIS A 53 17.19 -10.95 6.15
C HIS A 53 16.83 -9.45 6.18
N ARG A 54 17.66 -8.60 6.81
CA ARG A 54 17.52 -7.14 6.74
C ARG A 54 17.68 -6.62 5.32
N LEU A 55 18.73 -7.08 4.63
CA LEU A 55 18.95 -6.72 3.22
C LEU A 55 17.77 -7.17 2.35
N ALA A 56 17.29 -8.40 2.54
CA ALA A 56 16.19 -8.93 1.76
C ALA A 56 14.88 -8.16 1.99
N TRP A 57 14.59 -7.81 3.24
CA TRP A 57 13.44 -6.98 3.59
C TRP A 57 13.53 -5.60 2.93
N TRP A 58 14.70 -4.95 3.02
CA TRP A 58 14.95 -3.66 2.37
C TRP A 58 14.76 -3.74 0.85
N TYR A 59 15.39 -4.73 0.21
CA TYR A 59 15.31 -4.91 -1.24
C TYR A 59 13.88 -5.17 -1.70
N ALA A 60 13.12 -5.97 -0.96
CA ALA A 60 11.77 -6.32 -1.32
C ALA A 60 10.83 -5.11 -1.23
N ASN A 61 10.93 -4.32 -0.17
CA ASN A 61 10.18 -3.05 -0.04
C ASN A 61 10.52 -2.07 -1.16
N GLU A 62 11.81 -1.88 -1.41
CA GLU A 62 12.27 -0.94 -2.43
C GLU A 62 11.83 -1.38 -3.84
N SER A 63 11.88 -2.68 -4.10
CA SER A 63 11.40 -3.25 -5.35
C SER A 63 9.90 -3.01 -5.54
N MET A 64 9.07 -3.21 -4.50
CA MET A 64 7.63 -2.96 -4.58
C MET A 64 7.32 -1.50 -4.89
N ARG A 65 7.95 -0.57 -4.15
CA ARG A 65 7.83 0.88 -4.40
C ARG A 65 8.14 1.24 -5.85
N GLN A 66 9.22 0.66 -6.40
CA GLN A 66 9.62 0.88 -7.78
C GLN A 66 8.66 0.22 -8.80
N VAL A 67 8.05 -0.94 -8.48
CA VAL A 67 7.03 -1.57 -9.35
C VAL A 67 5.76 -0.73 -9.39
N GLU A 68 5.29 -0.25 -8.24
CA GLU A 68 4.14 0.65 -8.15
C GLU A 68 4.37 1.92 -8.97
N GLN A 69 5.53 2.57 -8.77
CA GLN A 69 5.89 3.75 -9.56
C GLN A 69 5.91 3.46 -11.08
N ALA A 70 6.39 2.28 -11.49
CA ALA A 70 6.39 1.87 -12.90
C ALA A 70 4.96 1.65 -13.45
N ARG A 71 4.05 1.14 -12.62
CA ARG A 71 2.64 0.93 -12.96
C ARG A 71 1.90 2.26 -13.07
N ASP A 72 2.10 3.17 -12.13
CA ASP A 72 1.48 4.50 -12.14
C ASP A 72 1.88 5.31 -13.37
N MET A 73 3.15 5.20 -13.78
CA MET A 73 3.65 5.84 -15.00
C MET A 73 3.31 5.06 -16.28
N VAL A 74 2.71 3.86 -16.18
CA VAL A 74 2.43 2.95 -17.30
C VAL A 74 3.69 2.73 -18.15
N CYS A 75 4.78 2.33 -17.49
CA CYS A 75 6.09 2.11 -18.13
C CYS A 75 6.18 0.83 -18.96
N GLY A 76 5.26 -0.13 -18.75
CA GLY A 76 5.23 -1.41 -19.47
C GLY A 76 6.33 -2.40 -19.08
N PHE A 77 6.98 -2.23 -17.92
CA PHE A 77 7.98 -3.19 -17.43
C PHE A 77 7.33 -4.50 -17.01
N ALA A 78 8.02 -5.62 -17.28
CA ALA A 78 7.51 -6.98 -17.08
C ALA A 78 8.60 -7.95 -16.58
N GLY A 79 8.20 -9.18 -16.25
CA GLY A 79 9.06 -10.25 -15.76
C GLY A 79 9.21 -10.28 -14.23
N GLN A 80 9.89 -11.30 -13.70
CA GLN A 80 10.04 -11.51 -12.24
C GLN A 80 10.66 -10.31 -11.52
N HIS A 81 11.53 -9.55 -12.17
CA HIS A 81 12.09 -8.35 -11.58
C HIS A 81 11.07 -7.22 -11.38
N TRP A 82 9.98 -7.18 -12.15
CA TRP A 82 8.95 -6.13 -12.10
C TRP A 82 7.58 -6.64 -11.62
N THR A 83 7.55 -7.78 -10.93
CA THR A 83 6.32 -8.33 -10.35
C THR A 83 5.87 -7.54 -9.11
N LEU A 84 4.55 -7.44 -8.91
CA LEU A 84 3.94 -6.85 -7.70
C LEU A 84 3.79 -7.92 -6.60
N ASP A 85 4.87 -8.65 -6.35
CA ASP A 85 4.94 -9.73 -5.38
C ASP A 85 6.26 -9.58 -4.62
N TRP A 86 6.18 -9.18 -3.34
CA TRP A 86 7.37 -8.95 -2.55
C TRP A 86 7.99 -10.20 -1.99
N GLU A 87 7.26 -11.30 -1.92
CA GLU A 87 7.87 -12.58 -1.53
C GLU A 87 8.85 -13.03 -2.61
N VAL A 88 8.53 -12.80 -3.89
CA VAL A 88 9.46 -13.00 -5.01
C VAL A 88 10.72 -12.16 -4.83
N HIS A 89 10.58 -10.86 -4.52
CA HIS A 89 11.73 -9.98 -4.31
C HIS A 89 12.56 -10.38 -3.09
N TYR A 90 11.90 -10.71 -1.99
CA TYR A 90 12.52 -11.12 -0.74
C TYR A 90 13.32 -12.42 -0.89
N ARG A 91 12.71 -13.47 -1.46
CA ARG A 91 13.37 -14.76 -1.71
C ARG A 91 14.52 -14.63 -2.71
N TRP A 92 14.44 -13.71 -3.66
CA TRP A 92 15.57 -13.40 -4.54
C TRP A 92 16.72 -12.79 -3.73
N ALA A 93 16.45 -11.77 -2.93
CA ALA A 93 17.48 -11.07 -2.17
C ALA A 93 18.12 -11.93 -1.08
N LEU A 94 17.39 -12.86 -0.47
CA LEU A 94 17.97 -13.84 0.46
C LEU A 94 19.12 -14.65 -0.15
N ARG A 95 19.11 -14.88 -1.46
CA ARG A 95 20.12 -15.66 -2.18
C ARG A 95 21.14 -14.78 -2.92
N ALA A 96 20.88 -13.47 -3.02
CA ALA A 96 21.75 -12.55 -3.72
C ALA A 96 22.91 -12.10 -2.82
N ALA A 97 24.09 -11.92 -3.42
CA ALA A 97 25.18 -11.20 -2.77
C ALA A 97 24.74 -9.74 -2.49
N PRO A 98 25.12 -9.12 -1.36
CA PRO A 98 24.68 -7.77 -1.00
C PRO A 98 24.86 -6.74 -2.11
N ARG A 99 26.04 -6.73 -2.77
CA ARG A 99 26.33 -5.86 -3.91
C ARG A 99 25.31 -5.99 -5.05
N ARG A 100 24.82 -7.21 -5.33
CA ARG A 100 23.85 -7.44 -6.40
C ARG A 100 22.47 -6.86 -6.08
N ALA A 101 22.05 -6.89 -4.82
CA ALA A 101 20.77 -6.29 -4.41
C ALA A 101 20.79 -4.77 -4.63
N TYR A 102 21.86 -4.09 -4.21
CA TYR A 102 22.05 -2.65 -4.46
C TYR A 102 22.09 -2.32 -5.96
N GLN A 103 22.88 -3.08 -6.73
CA GLN A 103 22.97 -2.89 -8.18
C GLN A 103 21.61 -3.04 -8.88
N GLN A 104 20.74 -3.94 -8.39
CA GLN A 104 19.41 -4.08 -8.95
C GLN A 104 18.52 -2.88 -8.66
N VAL A 105 18.55 -2.35 -7.44
CA VAL A 105 17.78 -1.14 -7.09
C VAL A 105 18.21 0.03 -7.98
N GLU A 106 19.53 0.25 -8.15
CA GLU A 106 20.04 1.30 -9.04
C GLU A 106 19.63 1.10 -10.51
N ALA A 107 19.65 -0.14 -11.01
CA ALA A 107 19.23 -0.44 -12.37
C ALA A 107 17.75 -0.12 -12.57
N ARG A 108 16.92 -0.42 -11.57
CA ARG A 108 15.49 -0.09 -11.58
C ARG A 108 15.25 1.43 -11.54
N ASP A 109 16.04 2.17 -10.76
CA ASP A 109 15.98 3.63 -10.77
C ASP A 109 16.34 4.22 -12.15
N ARG A 110 17.35 3.67 -12.83
CA ARG A 110 17.70 4.06 -14.20
C ARG A 110 16.56 3.78 -15.18
N HIS A 111 15.88 2.63 -15.06
CA HIS A 111 14.70 2.31 -15.88
C HIS A 111 13.56 3.29 -15.62
N LEU A 112 13.24 3.57 -14.35
CA LEU A 112 12.19 4.51 -13.95
C LEU A 112 12.48 5.93 -14.44
N SER A 113 13.73 6.38 -14.33
CA SER A 113 14.17 7.69 -14.84
C SER A 113 13.96 7.79 -16.36
N THR A 114 14.37 6.76 -17.10
CA THR A 114 14.17 6.68 -18.55
C THR A 114 12.69 6.74 -18.92
N CYS A 115 11.84 6.00 -18.20
CA CYS A 115 10.39 6.03 -18.40
C CYS A 115 9.81 7.43 -18.14
N ARG A 116 10.18 8.07 -17.02
CA ARG A 116 9.75 9.42 -16.67
C ARG A 116 10.10 10.42 -17.78
N SER A 117 11.33 10.39 -18.29
CA SER A 117 11.73 11.26 -19.41
C SER A 117 10.93 11.02 -20.68
N ARG A 118 10.57 9.76 -20.99
CA ARG A 118 9.69 9.45 -22.14
C ARG A 118 8.30 10.05 -21.94
N LYS A 119 7.68 9.83 -20.78
CA LYS A 119 6.34 10.38 -20.45
C LYS A 119 6.30 11.91 -20.51
N LEU A 120 7.37 12.58 -20.05
CA LEU A 120 7.48 14.04 -20.17
C LEU A 120 7.52 14.50 -21.63
N ARG A 121 8.30 13.84 -22.48
CA ARG A 121 8.35 14.14 -23.92
C ARG A 121 7.01 13.89 -24.61
N ASP A 122 6.34 12.78 -24.30
CA ASP A 122 5.02 12.45 -24.86
C ASP A 122 3.97 13.48 -24.44
N TYR A 123 3.98 13.87 -23.17
CA TYR A 123 3.12 14.94 -22.67
C TYR A 123 3.40 16.26 -23.41
N GLN A 124 4.66 16.61 -23.70
CA GLN A 124 5.04 17.85 -24.42
C GLN A 124 4.64 17.84 -25.90
N ARG A 125 4.66 16.67 -26.54
CA ARG A 125 4.29 16.50 -27.96
C ARG A 125 2.77 16.49 -28.19
N SER A 126 1.97 16.32 -27.14
CA SER A 126 0.51 16.20 -27.27
C SER A 126 -0.11 17.43 -27.96
N PRO A 127 -0.83 17.25 -29.10
CA PRO A 127 -1.33 18.36 -29.92
C PRO A 127 -2.39 19.21 -29.21
N TYR A 128 -2.99 18.70 -28.14
CA TYR A 128 -4.01 19.40 -27.36
C TYR A 128 -3.44 20.41 -26.35
N ARG A 129 -2.10 20.53 -26.26
CA ARG A 129 -1.48 21.48 -25.32
C ARG A 129 -1.19 22.87 -25.90
N ARG A 130 -1.58 23.12 -27.15
CA ARG A 130 -1.66 24.48 -27.70
C ARG A 130 -2.93 25.13 -27.16
N TRP A 131 -2.84 25.71 -25.97
CA TRP A 131 -3.85 26.68 -25.53
C TRP A 131 -3.97 27.73 -26.65
N PRO A 132 -5.18 28.02 -27.16
CA PRO A 132 -5.35 29.14 -28.07
C PRO A 132 -5.02 30.39 -27.27
N ASP A 133 -3.96 31.09 -27.68
CA ASP A 133 -3.71 32.46 -27.22
C ASP A 133 -5.01 33.24 -27.34
N ARG A 134 -5.56 33.68 -26.20
CA ARG A 134 -6.66 34.65 -26.19
C ARG A 134 -6.06 35.98 -26.62
N ARG A 135 -6.16 36.27 -27.92
CA ARG A 135 -6.05 37.63 -28.44
C ARG A 135 -7.31 38.41 -28.11
#